data_AF-A0A1Y4I850-F1
#
_entry.id   AF-A0A1Y4I850-F1
#
_cell.length_a   1.000
_cell.length_b   1.000
_cell.length_c   1.000
_cell.angle_alpha   90.00
_cell.angle_beta   90.00
_cell.angle_gamma   90.00
#
_symmetry.space_group_name_H-M   'P 1'
#
loop_
_entity.id
_entity.type
_entity.pdbx_description
1 polymer ?
#
loop_
_entity_poly.entity_id
_entity_poly.type
_entity_poly.pdbx_seq_one_letter_code
_entity_poly.pdbx_strand_id
1 'polypeptide(L)' 'MKTIFEEITQSPETLGNFLDSLPVLEAPWDKAFQERFCAMCKAKNCDAENCEHMEERNNPHWWLALKR' A
#
# COMPACT_ATOMS: atom_id res chain seq x y z
N MET A 1 26.01 16.48 2.28
CA MET A 1 25.53 15.79 1.07
C MET A 1 24.55 14.73 1.56
N LYS A 2 23.30 14.75 1.10
CA LYS A 2 22.35 13.68 1.42
C LYS A 2 22.54 12.55 0.41
N THR A 3 22.35 11.32 0.88
CA THR A 3 22.27 10.14 0.02
C THR A 3 20.89 10.05 -0.62
N ILE A 4 20.79 9.33 -1.73
CA ILE A 4 19.50 9.04 -2.38
C ILE A 4 18.50 8.39 -1.39
N PHE A 5 18.99 7.53 -0.50
CA PHE A 5 18.16 6.94 0.55
C PHE A 5 17.55 8.01 1.45
N GLU A 6 18.36 8.92 1.98
CA GLU A 6 17.87 10.01 2.84
C GLU A 6 16.90 10.95 2.11
N GLU A 7 17.05 11.14 0.81
CA GLU A 7 16.12 11.93 -0.01
C GLU A 7 14.77 11.22 -0.19
N ILE A 8 14.77 9.91 -0.45
CA ILE A 8 13.54 9.15 -0.66
C ILE A 8 12.78 8.93 0.65
N THR A 9 13.49 8.72 1.76
CA THR A 9 12.86 8.43 3.07
C THR A 9 12.62 9.68 3.92
N GLN A 10 12.73 10.88 3.35
CA GLN A 10 12.64 12.13 4.12
C GLN A 10 11.26 12.38 4.75
N SER A 11 10.19 11.81 4.17
CA SER A 11 8.83 11.89 4.70
C SER A 11 7.98 10.69 4.23
N PRO A 12 6.88 10.34 4.93
CA PRO A 12 5.95 9.31 4.47
C PRO A 12 5.34 9.61 3.10
N GLU A 13 5.10 10.89 2.78
CA GLU A 13 4.57 11.29 1.47
C GLU A 13 5.60 11.05 0.36
N THR A 14 6.86 11.47 0.56
CA THR A 14 7.94 11.23 -0.41
C THR A 14 8.18 9.75 -0.62
N LEU A 15 8.22 8.97 0.46
CA LEU A 15 8.40 7.52 0.39
C LEU A 15 7.20 6.86 -0.31
N GLY A 16 5.98 7.27 0.00
CA GLY A 16 4.76 6.75 -0.63
C GLY A 16 4.76 6.98 -2.14
N ASN A 17 5.05 8.20 -2.60
CA ASN A 17 5.12 8.54 -4.02
C ASN A 17 6.19 7.70 -4.74
N PHE A 18 7.35 7.49 -4.09
CA PHE A 18 8.40 6.65 -4.64
C PHE A 18 7.93 5.19 -4.77
N LEU A 19 7.32 4.63 -3.72
CA LEU A 19 6.83 3.26 -3.72
C LEU A 19 5.73 3.04 -4.76
N ASP A 20 4.82 4.00 -4.95
CA ASP A 20 3.74 3.98 -5.94
C ASP A 20 4.27 3.95 -7.38
N SER A 21 5.46 4.54 -7.62
CA SER A 21 6.09 4.56 -8.94
C SER A 21 6.76 3.24 -9.36
N LEU A 22 6.90 2.28 -8.44
CA LEU A 22 7.59 1.02 -8.71
C LEU A 22 6.67 0.02 -9.44
N PRO A 23 7.12 -0.59 -10.55
CA PRO A 23 6.36 -1.64 -11.22
C PRO A 23 6.49 -2.96 -10.44
N VAL A 24 5.77 -3.06 -9.32
CA VAL A 24 5.75 -4.26 -8.46
C VAL A 24 4.51 -5.09 -8.72
N LEU A 25 4.68 -6.41 -8.77
CA LEU A 25 3.56 -7.36 -8.91
C LEU A 25 2.86 -7.62 -7.57
N GLU A 26 3.65 -7.72 -6.49
CA GLU A 26 3.19 -7.92 -5.12
C GLU A 26 4.03 -7.06 -4.19
N ALA A 27 3.37 -6.32 -3.31
CA ALA A 27 4.00 -5.40 -2.39
C ALA A 27 3.58 -5.62 -0.93
N PRO A 28 4.32 -5.05 0.05
CA PRO A 28 3.96 -5.17 1.46
C PRO A 28 2.56 -4.63 1.79
N TRP A 29 2.10 -3.60 1.08
CA TRP A 29 0.76 -3.04 1.27
C TRP A 29 -0.34 -3.98 0.77
N ASP A 30 -0.10 -4.78 -0.27
CA ASP A 30 -1.07 -5.78 -0.73
C ASP A 30 -1.30 -6.86 0.32
N LYS A 31 -0.21 -7.32 0.95
CA LYS A 31 -0.32 -8.28 2.06
C LYS A 31 -1.09 -7.68 3.25
N ALA A 32 -0.77 -6.45 3.64
CA ALA A 32 -1.46 -5.77 4.73
C ALA A 32 -2.95 -5.55 4.42
N PHE A 33 -3.28 -5.25 3.17
CA PHE A 33 -4.65 -5.14 2.67
C PHE A 33 -5.39 -6.47 2.77
N GLN A 34 -4.78 -7.56 2.29
CA GLN A 34 -5.36 -8.90 2.35
C GLN A 34 -5.63 -9.36 3.78
N GLU A 35 -4.67 -9.14 4.69
CA GLU A 35 -4.79 -9.49 6.10
C GLU A 35 -5.90 -8.70 6.81
N ARG A 36 -6.07 -7.40 6.49
CA ARG A 36 -7.07 -6.54 7.13
C ARG A 36 -8.47 -6.73 6.57
N PHE A 37 -8.60 -6.83 5.25
CA PHE A 37 -9.90 -6.75 4.59
C PHE A 37 -10.32 -8.08 3.95
N CYS A 38 -9.42 -8.77 3.25
CA CYS A 38 -9.77 -10.00 2.56
C CYS A 38 -9.96 -11.19 3.53
N ALA A 39 -9.21 -11.25 4.64
CA ALA A 39 -9.29 -12.35 5.60
C ALA A 39 -10.70 -12.57 6.18
N MET A 40 -11.51 -11.50 6.26
CA MET A 40 -12.88 -11.53 6.77
C MET A 40 -13.94 -11.27 5.68
N CYS A 41 -13.51 -11.13 4.43
CA CYS A 41 -14.41 -10.80 3.33
C CYS A 41 -15.26 -12.02 2.93
N LYS A 42 -16.57 -11.82 2.79
CA LYS A 42 -17.50 -12.84 2.30
C LYS A 42 -17.54 -12.93 0.77
N ALA A 43 -16.92 -11.98 0.08
CA ALA A 43 -16.87 -11.98 -1.38
C ALA A 43 -16.01 -13.15 -1.85
N LYS A 44 -16.54 -13.91 -2.83
CA LYS A 44 -15.81 -15.04 -3.43
C LYS A 44 -14.52 -14.58 -4.11
N ASN A 45 -14.57 -13.40 -4.72
CA ASN A 45 -13.43 -12.73 -5.32
C ASN A 45 -13.38 -11.31 -4.76
N CYS A 46 -12.18 -10.85 -4.42
CA CYS A 46 -11.91 -9.45 -4.13
C CYS A 46 -11.42 -8.79 -5.42
N ASP A 47 -12.32 -8.71 -6.41
CA ASP A 47 -12.06 -7.92 -7.62
C ASP A 47 -12.21 -6.43 -7.30
N ALA A 48 -11.47 -5.61 -8.05
CA ALA A 48 -11.39 -4.18 -7.80
C ALA A 48 -12.77 -3.50 -7.84
N GLU A 49 -13.70 -3.96 -8.69
CA GLU A 49 -14.98 -3.26 -8.88
C GLU A 49 -15.95 -3.42 -7.71
N ASN A 50 -15.82 -4.49 -6.92
CA ASN A 50 -16.74 -4.83 -5.84
C ASN A 50 -16.12 -4.69 -4.43
N CYS A 51 -14.89 -4.20 -4.32
CA CYS A 51 -14.23 -4.05 -3.03
C CYS A 51 -14.60 -2.72 -2.36
N GLU A 52 -15.17 -2.78 -1.16
CA GLU A 52 -15.48 -1.58 -0.36
C GLU A 52 -14.21 -0.80 0.06
N HIS A 53 -13.04 -1.46 0.03
CA HIS A 53 -11.74 -0.91 0.44
C HIS A 53 -10.86 -0.51 -0.75
N MET A 54 -11.47 0.04 -1.80
CA MET A 54 -10.73 0.41 -3.02
C MET A 54 -9.70 1.52 -2.80
N GLU A 55 -9.90 2.38 -1.81
CA GLU A 55 -8.96 3.45 -1.48
C GLU A 55 -7.68 2.91 -0.82
N GLU A 56 -7.78 1.81 -0.07
CA GLU A 56 -6.65 1.13 0.58
C GLU A 56 -5.95 0.13 -0.36
N ARG A 57 -6.65 -0.33 -1.41
CA ARG A 57 -6.14 -1.31 -2.36
C ARG A 57 -4.99 -0.74 -3.17
N ASN A 58 -3.87 -1.48 -3.23
CA ASN A 58 -2.65 -1.06 -3.92
C ASN A 58 -2.16 0.35 -3.51
N ASN A 59 -2.38 0.74 -2.25
CA ASN A 59 -2.07 2.08 -1.77
C ASN A 59 -0.90 2.07 -0.76
N PRO A 60 0.32 2.44 -1.17
CA PRO A 60 1.46 2.51 -0.27
C PRO A 60 1.32 3.62 0.78
N HIS A 61 0.63 4.73 0.48
CA HIS A 61 0.42 5.82 1.45
C HIS A 61 -0.46 5.39 2.62
N TRP A 62 -1.56 4.68 2.32
CA TRP A 62 -2.40 4.06 3.34
C TRP A 62 -1.57 3.14 4.24
N TRP A 63 -0.76 2.27 3.64
CA TRP A 63 0.07 1.33 4.38
C TRP A 63 1.09 2.03 5.29
N LEU A 64 1.71 3.12 4.83
CA LEU A 64 2.64 3.93 5.63
C LEU A 64 1.96 4.65 6.79
N ALA A 65 0.65 4.94 6.69
CA ALA A 65 -0.14 5.56 7.76
C ALA A 65 -0.60 4.56 8.84
N LEU A 66 -0.49 3.25 8.60
CA LEU A 66 -0.85 2.23 9.59
C LEU A 66 0.07 2.33 10.82
N LYS A 67 -0.53 2.51 12.00
CA LYS A 67 0.19 2.32 13.26
C LYS A 67 0.52 0.83 13.42
N ARG A 68 1.79 0.53 13.70
CA ARG A 68 2.28 -0.81 14.01
C ARG A 68 2.15 -1.10 15.50
#